data_AF-A0A6B3ETE1-F1
#
_entry.id   AF-A0A6B3ETE1-F1
#
_cell.length_a   1.000
_cell.length_b   1.000
_cell.length_c   1.000
_cell.angle_alpha   90.00
_cell.angle_beta   90.00
_cell.angle_gamma   90.00
#
_symmetry.space_group_name_H-M   'P 1'
#
loop_
_entity.id
_entity.type
_entity.pdbx_description
1 polymer ?
#
loop_
_entity_poly.entity_id
_entity_poly.type
_entity_poly.pdbx_seq_one_letter_code
_entity_poly.pdbx_strand_id
1 'polypeptide(L)'
;DLARKVGADLALDVSSASIADGQRLLGLREGFDVGLEMSGNPAAMRDMLANMTHGGKIAMLGLPAQEFAVDWARVVTSMITIKGIYGREMFETWYAMSVLLEGGLDLA
;
A
#
# COMPACT_ATOMS: atom_id res chain seq x y z
N ASP A 1 14.63 1.09 -9.18
CA ASP A 1 15.41 2.32 -8.95
C ASP A 1 14.62 3.61 -8.88
N LEU A 2 13.60 3.84 -9.72
CA LEU A 2 12.78 5.06 -9.66
C LEU A 2 12.19 5.32 -8.26
N ALA A 3 11.64 4.29 -7.60
CA ALA A 3 11.10 4.40 -6.23
C ALA A 3 12.09 5.04 -5.23
N ARG A 4 13.39 4.71 -5.32
CA ARG A 4 14.41 5.30 -4.45
C ARG A 4 14.68 6.76 -4.78
N LYS A 5 14.61 7.13 -6.07
CA LYS A 5 14.80 8.51 -6.53
C LYS A 5 13.68 9.43 -6.07
N VAL A 6 12.45 8.92 -6.00
CA VAL A 6 11.27 9.67 -5.53
C VAL A 6 11.09 9.63 -4.00
N GLY A 7 12.12 9.23 -3.26
CA GLY A 7 12.17 9.36 -1.80
C GLY A 7 11.66 8.16 -0.99
N ALA A 8 11.51 6.97 -1.58
CA ALA A 8 11.17 5.79 -0.78
C ALA A 8 12.34 5.38 0.14
N ASP A 9 12.08 5.26 1.44
CA ASP A 9 13.06 4.79 2.44
C ASP A 9 13.60 3.39 2.12
N LEU A 10 12.75 2.53 1.55
CA LEU A 10 13.11 1.20 1.11
C LEU A 10 12.37 0.84 -0.19
N ALA A 11 13.14 0.53 -1.24
CA ALA A 11 12.63 -0.16 -2.42
C ALA A 11 13.11 -1.62 -2.37
N LEU A 12 12.16 -2.54 -2.19
CA LEU A 12 12.38 -3.97 -1.97
C LEU A 12 11.99 -4.79 -3.21
N ASP A 13 12.84 -5.73 -3.61
CA ASP A 13 12.52 -6.73 -4.64
C ASP A 13 12.00 -8.01 -3.99
N VAL A 14 10.69 -8.23 -4.11
CA VAL A 14 9.97 -9.37 -3.50
C VAL A 14 10.33 -10.74 -4.11
N SER A 15 11.06 -10.78 -5.22
CA SER A 15 11.61 -12.04 -5.76
C SER A 15 12.82 -12.55 -4.95
N SER A 16 13.44 -11.66 -4.16
CA SER A 16 14.68 -11.93 -3.45
C SER A 16 14.57 -11.79 -1.92
N ALA A 17 13.56 -11.07 -1.42
CA ALA A 17 13.36 -10.80 0.00
C ALA A 17 11.87 -10.66 0.32
N SER A 18 11.47 -10.86 1.58
CA SER A 18 10.07 -10.77 2.00
C SER A 18 9.69 -9.38 2.52
N ILE A 19 8.39 -9.03 2.52
CA ILE A 19 7.92 -7.78 3.15
C ILE A 19 8.29 -7.74 4.65
N ALA A 20 8.30 -8.88 5.33
CA ALA A 20 8.73 -8.98 6.73
C ALA A 20 10.22 -8.63 6.91
N ASP A 21 11.09 -8.99 5.96
CA ASP A 21 12.47 -8.52 5.95
C ASP A 21 12.54 -7.00 5.80
N GLY A 22 11.70 -6.44 4.93
CA GLY A 22 11.56 -4.98 4.77
C GLY A 22 11.16 -4.29 6.07
N GLN A 23 10.20 -4.84 6.81
CA GLN A 23 9.82 -4.33 8.13
C GLN A 23 10.99 -4.30 9.11
N ARG A 24 11.75 -5.41 9.16
CA ARG A 24 12.92 -5.51 10.03
C ARG A 24 14.00 -4.50 9.67
N LEU A 25 14.26 -4.30 8.37
CA LEU A 25 15.21 -3.29 7.89
C LEU A 25 14.79 -1.87 8.26
N LEU A 26 13.49 -1.60 8.25
CA LEU A 26 12.90 -0.31 8.65
C LEU A 26 12.71 -0.17 10.18
N GLY A 27 13.02 -1.20 10.96
CA GLY A 27 12.86 -1.19 12.43
C GLY A 27 11.40 -1.23 12.90
N LEU A 28 10.47 -1.66 12.04
CA LEU A 28 9.06 -1.80 12.37
C LEU A 28 8.82 -3.02 13.27
N ARG A 29 7.92 -2.89 14.25
CA ARG A 29 7.63 -3.96 15.24
C ARG A 29 6.29 -4.64 15.03
N GLU A 30 5.29 -3.92 14.55
CA GLU A 30 3.89 -4.37 14.53
C GLU A 30 3.29 -4.51 13.12
N GLY A 31 3.99 -4.03 12.10
CA GLY A 31 3.49 -3.99 10.71
C GLY A 31 3.38 -2.58 10.15
N PHE A 32 2.72 -2.48 9.00
CA PHE A 32 2.37 -1.20 8.38
C PHE A 32 0.96 -0.76 8.81
N ASP A 33 0.80 0.54 9.11
CA ASP A 33 -0.50 1.15 9.40
C ASP A 33 -1.36 1.33 8.15
N VAL A 34 -0.71 1.62 7.02
CA VAL A 34 -1.34 1.90 5.73
C VAL A 34 -0.71 1.06 4.63
N GLY A 35 -1.54 0.35 3.88
CA GLY A 35 -1.17 -0.38 2.66
C GLY A 35 -1.83 0.23 1.43
N LEU A 36 -1.07 0.38 0.35
CA LEU A 36 -1.57 0.85 -0.94
C LEU A 36 -1.38 -0.28 -1.96
N GLU A 37 -2.44 -1.00 -2.29
CA GLU A 37 -2.38 -2.04 -3.30
C GLU A 37 -2.58 -1.41 -4.68
N MET A 38 -1.49 -1.34 -5.45
CA MET A 38 -1.48 -0.70 -6.77
C MET A 38 -1.31 -1.69 -7.93
N SER A 39 -0.99 -2.96 -7.63
CA SER A 39 -0.55 -3.93 -8.65
C SER A 39 -1.68 -4.79 -9.18
N GLY A 40 -2.77 -4.96 -8.42
CA GLY A 40 -3.82 -5.93 -8.71
C GLY A 40 -3.35 -7.39 -8.58
N ASN A 41 -2.15 -7.64 -8.04
CA ASN A 41 -1.59 -8.98 -7.93
C ASN A 41 -2.10 -9.69 -6.65
N PRO A 42 -2.75 -10.87 -6.77
CA PRO A 42 -3.25 -11.61 -5.62
C PRO A 42 -2.19 -11.98 -4.57
N ALA A 43 -0.96 -12.26 -4.99
CA ALA A 43 0.12 -12.58 -4.07
C ALA A 43 0.55 -11.35 -3.26
N ALA A 44 0.70 -10.20 -3.92
CA ALA A 44 1.03 -8.93 -3.27
C ALA A 44 -0.04 -8.52 -2.24
N MET A 45 -1.32 -8.73 -2.57
CA MET A 45 -2.42 -8.47 -1.64
C MET A 45 -2.34 -9.34 -0.39
N ARG A 46 -2.12 -10.65 -0.54
CA ARG A 46 -1.97 -11.56 0.61
C ARG A 46 -0.77 -11.21 1.47
N ASP A 47 0.37 -10.93 0.83
CA ASP A 47 1.58 -10.53 1.54
C ASP A 47 1.38 -9.22 2.29
N MET A 48 0.73 -8.22 1.68
CA MET A 48 0.36 -6.98 2.35
C MET A 48 -0.48 -7.25 3.60
N LEU A 49 -1.56 -8.03 3.49
CA LEU A 49 -2.48 -8.33 4.57
C LEU A 49 -1.81 -9.03 5.76
N ALA A 50 -0.84 -9.91 5.49
CA ALA A 50 -0.04 -10.57 6.52
C ALA A 50 0.89 -9.59 7.28
N ASN A 51 1.26 -8.49 6.64
CA ASN A 51 2.24 -7.51 7.13
C ASN A 51 1.60 -6.20 7.65
N MET A 52 0.27 -6.13 7.73
CA MET A 52 -0.44 -5.00 8.36
C MET A 52 -0.49 -5.13 9.88
N THR A 53 -0.48 -3.98 10.56
CA THR A 53 -0.80 -3.91 11.99
C THR A 53 -2.30 -4.10 12.26
N HIS A 54 -2.67 -4.35 13.51
CA HIS A 54 -4.08 -4.39 13.92
C HIS A 54 -4.71 -2.99 13.81
N GLY A 55 -5.88 -2.90 13.20
CA GLY A 55 -6.54 -1.63 12.87
C GLY A 55 -6.00 -0.95 11.62
N GLY A 56 -5.08 -1.60 10.89
CA GLY A 56 -4.48 -1.07 9.66
C GLY A 56 -5.50 -0.82 8.54
N LYS A 57 -5.13 0.03 7.60
CA LYS A 57 -5.97 0.46 6.48
C LYS A 57 -5.33 0.08 5.14
N ILE A 58 -6.11 -0.50 4.25
CA ILE A 58 -5.68 -0.83 2.89
C ILE A 58 -6.52 -0.01 1.91
N ALA A 59 -5.86 0.75 1.05
CA ALA A 59 -6.46 1.29 -0.16
C ALA A 59 -6.21 0.32 -1.31
N MET A 60 -7.28 -0.16 -1.94
CA MET A 60 -7.22 -1.05 -3.11
C MET A 60 -7.43 -0.23 -4.37
N LEU A 61 -6.36 0.00 -5.14
CA LEU A 61 -6.35 0.72 -6.41
C LEU A 61 -6.17 -0.23 -7.60
N GLY A 62 -5.32 -1.26 -7.42
CA GLY A 62 -5.04 -2.24 -8.45
C GLY A 62 -6.28 -3.04 -8.83
N LEU A 63 -6.48 -3.27 -10.13
CA LEU A 63 -7.57 -4.07 -10.67
C LEU A 63 -7.05 -5.49 -10.96
N PRO A 64 -7.48 -6.51 -10.19
CA PRO A 64 -7.08 -7.89 -10.44
C PRO A 64 -7.63 -8.37 -11.78
N ALA A 65 -6.79 -9.07 -12.56
CA ALA A 65 -7.21 -9.65 -13.84
C ALA A 65 -8.17 -10.86 -13.66
N GLN A 66 -8.19 -11.46 -12.48
CA GLN A 66 -9.01 -12.61 -12.13
C GLN A 66 -9.39 -12.56 -10.65
N GLU A 67 -10.47 -13.25 -10.29
CA GLU A 67 -10.88 -13.42 -8.90
C GLU A 67 -9.82 -14.19 -8.10
N PHE A 68 -9.72 -13.87 -6.81
CA PHE A 68 -8.80 -14.55 -5.90
C PHE A 68 -9.35 -14.59 -4.49
N ALA A 69 -8.92 -15.59 -3.72
CA ALA A 69 -9.31 -15.74 -2.32
C ALA A 69 -8.57 -14.74 -1.41
N VAL A 70 -9.32 -14.19 -0.46
CA VAL A 70 -8.82 -13.31 0.61
C VAL A 70 -9.00 -14.03 1.95
N ASP A 71 -8.00 -13.93 2.82
CA ASP A 71 -8.12 -14.39 4.20
C ASP A 71 -8.96 -13.42 5.03
N TRP A 72 -10.28 -13.63 5.00
CA TRP A 72 -11.23 -12.82 5.75
C TRP A 72 -11.11 -12.99 7.26
N ALA A 73 -10.59 -14.12 7.76
CA ALA A 73 -10.36 -14.31 9.18
C ALA A 73 -9.29 -13.34 9.68
N ARG A 74 -8.21 -13.17 8.93
CA ARG A 74 -7.17 -12.17 9.22
C ARG A 74 -7.74 -10.75 9.19
N VAL A 75 -8.55 -10.41 8.18
CA VAL A 75 -9.19 -9.08 8.06
C VAL A 75 -10.01 -8.76 9.32
N VAL A 76 -10.84 -9.71 9.76
CA VAL A 76 -11.71 -9.54 10.93
C VAL A 76 -10.89 -9.47 12.23
N THR A 77 -10.01 -10.45 12.46
CA THR A 77 -9.23 -10.55 13.70
C THR A 77 -8.25 -9.38 13.88
N SER A 78 -7.76 -8.84 12.77
CA SER A 78 -6.84 -7.70 12.75
C SER A 78 -7.56 -6.36 12.56
N MET A 79 -8.91 -6.33 12.53
CA MET A 79 -9.71 -5.11 12.37
C MET A 79 -9.29 -4.25 11.16
N ILE A 80 -8.93 -4.89 10.05
CA ILE A 80 -8.43 -4.20 8.86
C ILE A 80 -9.58 -3.52 8.11
N THR A 81 -9.38 -2.25 7.78
CA THR A 81 -10.29 -1.51 6.89
C THR A 81 -9.79 -1.57 5.46
N ILE A 82 -10.59 -2.07 4.53
CA ILE A 82 -10.26 -2.10 3.09
C ILE A 82 -11.19 -1.12 2.36
N LYS A 83 -10.61 -0.12 1.67
CA LYS A 83 -11.34 0.84 0.83
C LYS A 83 -10.95 0.64 -0.63
N GLY A 84 -11.91 0.27 -1.47
CA GLY A 84 -11.74 0.29 -2.92
C GLY A 84 -11.67 1.73 -3.43
N ILE A 85 -10.68 2.02 -4.26
CA ILE A 85 -10.48 3.34 -4.88
C ILE A 85 -10.62 3.15 -6.39
N TYR A 86 -11.65 3.76 -6.95
CA TYR A 86 -11.84 3.83 -8.40
C TYR A 86 -11.79 5.28 -8.85
N GLY A 87 -10.83 5.60 -9.73
CA GLY A 87 -10.62 6.96 -10.20
C GLY A 87 -10.18 7.89 -9.08
N ARG A 88 -10.92 8.98 -8.88
CA ARG A 88 -10.63 10.01 -7.88
C ARG A 88 -11.92 10.63 -7.36
N GLU A 89 -11.95 11.05 -6.10
CA GLU A 89 -13.07 11.84 -5.56
C GLU A 89 -13.05 13.22 -6.25
N MET A 90 -14.00 13.49 -7.15
CA MET A 90 -13.99 14.73 -7.95
C MET A 90 -14.09 15.98 -7.07
N PHE A 91 -13.36 17.03 -7.45
CA PHE A 91 -13.15 18.33 -6.78
C PHE A 91 -12.15 18.32 -5.60
N GLU A 92 -12.38 17.55 -4.54
CA GLU A 92 -11.53 17.58 -3.34
C GLU A 92 -10.09 17.12 -3.61
N THR A 93 -9.93 15.97 -4.30
CA THR A 93 -8.58 15.46 -4.62
C THR A 93 -7.85 16.31 -5.66
N TRP A 94 -8.56 17.09 -6.48
CA TRP A 94 -7.91 18.05 -7.39
C TRP A 94 -7.27 19.19 -6.64
N TYR A 95 -8.01 19.79 -5.70
CA TYR A 95 -7.49 20.89 -4.91
C TYR A 95 -6.29 20.42 -4.07
N ALA A 96 -6.39 19.25 -3.43
CA ALA A 96 -5.28 18.65 -2.71
C ALA A 96 -4.03 18.43 -3.60
N MET A 97 -4.22 17.93 -4.83
CA MET A 97 -3.10 17.73 -5.76
C MET A 97 -2.48 19.06 -6.24
N SER A 98 -3.29 20.07 -6.53
CA SER A 98 -2.78 21.40 -6.90
C SER A 98 -1.96 22.00 -5.76
N VAL A 99 -2.44 21.90 -4.52
CA VAL A 99 -1.73 22.38 -3.33
C VAL A 99 -0.42 21.62 -3.11
N LEU A 100 -0.37 20.30 -3.36
CA LEU A 100 0.88 19.53 -3.25
C LEU A 100 1.92 19.95 -4.30
N LEU A 101 1.48 20.21 -5.54
CA LEU A 101 2.36 20.68 -6.62
C LEU A 101 2.88 22.10 -6.34
N GLU A 102 2.00 23.01 -5.90
CA GLU A 102 2.38 24.36 -5.49
C GLU A 102 3.29 24.34 -4.24
N GLY A 103 3.09 23.37 -3.36
CA GLY A 103 3.89 23.11 -2.17
C GLY A 103 5.28 22.49 -2.44
N GLY A 104 5.63 22.26 -3.69
CA GLY A 104 6.97 21.81 -4.09
C GLY A 104 7.16 20.30 -4.19
N LEU A 105 6.09 19.53 -4.44
CA LEU A 105 6.22 18.13 -4.84
C LEU A 105 7.03 18.04 -6.15
N ASP A 106 8.29 17.65 -6.04
CA ASP A 106 9.17 17.43 -7.19
C ASP A 106 8.90 16.02 -7.77
N LEU A 107 8.47 15.99 -9.04
CA LEU A 107 8.13 14.77 -9.78
C LEU A 107 9.21 14.40 -10.81
N ALA A 108 10.33 15.12 -10.84
CA ALA A 108 11.42 14.96 -11.82
C ALA A 108 12.36 13.77 -11.54
#